data_AF-A0A1V4APJ5-F1
#
_entry.id   AF-A0A1V4APJ5-F1
#
_cell.length_a   1.000
_cell.length_b   1.000
_cell.length_c   1.000
_cell.angle_alpha   90.00
_cell.angle_beta   90.00
_cell.angle_gamma   90.00
#
_symmetry.space_group_name_H-M   'P 1'
#
loop_
_entity.id
_entity.type
_entity.pdbx_description
1 polymer ?
#
loop_
_entity_poly.entity_id
_entity_poly.type
_entity_poly.pdbx_seq_one_letter_code
_entity_poly.pdbx_strand_id
1 'polypeptide(L)' 'MDVNIEYFGYLLQDPNVPNATRLQKSFVKEYPNTIATSCLNNIASLFLKNDDETLSLGIEGYFKRIANGIL' A
#
# COMPACT_ATOMS: atom_id res chain seq x y z
N MET A 1 -1.98 -4.97 26.24
CA MET A 1 -1.36 -4.24 25.12
C MET A 1 -2.38 -4.35 24.00
N ASP A 2 -3.21 -3.32 23.82
CA ASP A 2 -4.28 -3.35 22.83
C ASP A 2 -3.70 -2.82 21.52
N VAL A 3 -3.55 -3.71 20.54
CA VAL A 3 -3.11 -3.35 19.20
C VAL A 3 -4.36 -3.27 18.33
N ASN A 4 -4.65 -2.07 17.83
CA ASN A 4 -5.70 -1.91 16.83
C ASN A 4 -5.20 -2.44 15.48
N ILE A 5 -5.89 -3.45 14.94
CA ILE A 5 -5.58 -4.05 13.64
C ILE A 5 -6.69 -3.65 12.68
N GLU A 6 -6.32 -2.90 11.64
CA GLU A 6 -7.22 -2.54 10.56
C GLU A 6 -7.01 -3.45 9.34
N TYR A 7 -8.11 -3.93 8.76
CA TYR A 7 -8.08 -4.76 7.57
C TYR A 7 -8.15 -3.88 6.31
N PHE A 8 -7.10 -3.91 5.49
CA PHE A 8 -6.99 -3.09 4.27
C PHE A 8 -7.40 -3.80 2.97
N GLY A 9 -7.56 -5.13 2.99
CA GLY A 9 -7.99 -5.88 1.81
C GLY A 9 -7.22 -7.18 1.59
N TYR A 10 -7.31 -7.70 0.36
CA TYR A 10 -6.79 -9.00 -0.03
C TYR A 10 -6.18 -8.97 -1.43
N LEU A 11 -5.27 -9.91 -1.71
CA LEU A 11 -4.76 -10.23 -3.04
C LEU A 11 -5.10 -11.68 -3.36
N LEU A 12 -5.87 -11.90 -4.42
CA LEU A 12 -6.13 -13.25 -4.93
C LEU A 12 -4.91 -13.77 -5.71
N GLN A 13 -4.76 -15.08 -5.72
CA GLN A 13 -3.69 -15.72 -6.48
C GLN A 13 -3.87 -15.46 -7.98
N ASP A 14 -2.79 -14.99 -8.61
CA ASP A 14 -2.80 -14.58 -10.01
C ASP A 14 -1.46 -14.99 -10.67
N PRO A 15 -1.47 -15.79 -11.74
CA PRO A 15 -0.23 -16.25 -12.40
C PRO A 15 0.56 -15.10 -13.05
N ASN A 16 -0.06 -13.95 -13.29
CA ASN A 16 0.61 -12.80 -13.89
C ASN A 16 1.59 -12.11 -12.92
N VAL A 17 1.40 -12.29 -11.61
CA VAL A 17 2.32 -11.76 -10.59
C VAL A 17 3.72 -12.38 -10.72
N PRO A 18 3.91 -13.72 -10.60
CA PRO A 18 5.24 -14.31 -10.77
C PRO A 18 5.81 -14.14 -12.18
N ASN A 19 4.96 -14.07 -13.22
CA ASN A 19 5.42 -13.77 -14.59
C ASN A 19 6.04 -12.37 -14.69
N ALA A 20 5.36 -11.35 -14.16
CA ALA A 20 5.89 -9.99 -14.13
C ALA A 20 7.18 -9.89 -13.30
N THR A 21 7.24 -10.58 -12.15
CA THR A 21 8.44 -10.62 -11.30
C THR A 21 9.65 -11.17 -12.04
N ARG A 22 9.50 -12.26 -12.81
CA ARG A 22 10.59 -12.84 -13.62
C ARG A 22 11.10 -11.87 -14.69
N LEU A 23 10.22 -11.02 -15.22
CA LEU A 23 10.55 -9.99 -16.20
C LEU A 23 11.11 -8.71 -15.56
N GLN A 24 11.20 -8.64 -14.22
CA GLN A 24 11.54 -7.43 -13.48
C GLN A 24 10.60 -6.25 -13.81
N LYS A 25 9.32 -6.56 -14.04
CA LYS A 25 8.28 -5.57 -14.31
C LYS A 25 7.21 -5.58 -13.22
N SER A 26 6.54 -4.45 -13.05
CA SER A 26 5.35 -4.36 -12.20
C SER A 26 4.18 -5.10 -12.84
N PHE A 27 3.52 -6.00 -12.11
CA PHE A 27 2.33 -6.70 -12.60
C PHE A 27 1.15 -5.76 -12.84
N VAL A 28 1.07 -4.66 -12.09
CA VAL A 28 0.03 -3.62 -12.27
C VAL A 28 0.19 -2.94 -13.62
N LYS A 29 1.44 -2.68 -14.03
CA LYS A 29 1.75 -1.99 -15.29
C LYS A 29 1.73 -2.95 -16.48
N GLU A 30 2.31 -4.13 -16.33
CA GLU A 30 2.41 -5.12 -17.41
C GLU A 30 1.07 -5.84 -17.66
N TYR A 31 0.27 -6.06 -16.61
CA TYR A 31 -1.00 -6.78 -16.65
C TYR A 31 -2.12 -5.99 -15.94
N PRO A 32 -2.57 -4.86 -16.51
CA PRO A 32 -3.49 -3.93 -15.85
C PRO A 32 -4.90 -4.51 -15.63
N ASN A 33 -5.31 -5.48 -16.45
CA ASN A 33 -6.66 -6.04 -16.44
C ASN A 33 -6.68 -7.45 -15.83
N THR A 34 -6.09 -7.59 -14.64
CA THR A 34 -6.00 -8.86 -13.92
C THR A 34 -6.61 -8.77 -12.53
N ILE A 35 -6.87 -9.92 -11.91
CA ILE A 35 -7.53 -9.98 -10.61
C ILE A 35 -6.62 -9.38 -9.55
N ALA A 36 -5.32 -9.70 -9.56
CA ALA A 36 -4.36 -9.10 -8.63
C ALA A 36 -4.28 -7.58 -8.79
N THR A 37 -4.29 -7.07 -10.02
CA THR A 37 -4.29 -5.62 -10.27
C THR A 37 -5.57 -4.95 -9.76
N SER A 38 -6.74 -5.56 -9.98
CA SER A 38 -8.01 -5.05 -9.45
C SER A 38 -8.02 -5.04 -7.91
N CYS A 39 -7.57 -6.12 -7.28
CA CYS A 39 -7.38 -6.19 -5.83
C CYS A 39 -6.50 -5.06 -5.30
N LEU A 40 -5.32 -4.83 -5.90
CA LEU A 40 -4.42 -3.77 -5.46
C LEU A 40 -5.01 -2.37 -5.68
N ASN A 41 -5.71 -2.13 -6.78
CA ASN A 41 -6.39 -0.86 -7.03
C ASN A 41 -7.46 -0.58 -5.97
N ASN A 42 -8.20 -1.61 -5.53
CA ASN A 42 -9.17 -1.45 -4.45
C ASN A 42 -8.49 -1.07 -3.13
N ILE A 43 -7.39 -1.74 -2.78
CA ILE A 43 -6.57 -1.41 -1.60
C ILE A 43 -6.07 0.05 -1.68
N ALA A 44 -5.47 0.42 -2.81
CA ALA A 44 -4.95 1.77 -3.04
C ALA A 44 -6.04 2.86 -2.92
N SER A 45 -7.26 2.56 -3.38
CA SER A 45 -8.39 3.50 -3.28
C SER A 45 -8.82 3.80 -1.84
N LEU A 46 -8.56 2.91 -0.88
CA LEU A 46 -8.85 3.15 0.53
C LEU A 46 -7.91 4.21 1.10
N PHE A 47 -6.62 4.15 0.75
CA PHE A 47 -5.64 5.15 1.19
C PHE A 47 -5.95 6.52 0.63
N LEU A 48 -6.32 6.61 -0.65
CA LEU A 48 -6.65 7.89 -1.30
C LEU A 48 -7.92 8.55 -0.78
N LYS A 49 -8.86 7.79 -0.20
CA LYS A 49 -10.10 8.32 0.38
C LYS A 49 -9.94 8.83 1.81
N ASN A 50 -8.89 8.39 2.51
CA ASN A 50 -8.68 8.71 3.92
C ASN A 50 -7.78 9.95 4.15
N ASP A 51 -7.37 10.64 3.08
CA ASP A 51 -6.45 11.79 3.17
C ASP A 51 -7.11 13.08 3.71
N ASP A 52 -8.44 13.16 3.82
CA ASP A 52 -9.14 14.39 4.20
C ASP A 52 -9.06 14.77 5.70
N GLU A 53 -8.59 13.87 6.59
CA GLU A 53 -8.53 14.13 8.05
C GLU A 53 -7.13 14.03 8.68
N THR A 54 -6.06 13.87 7.90
CA THR A 54 -4.72 13.85 8.49
C THR A 54 -4.29 15.24 8.94
N LEU A 55 -4.22 15.44 10.26
CA LEU A 55 -3.44 16.50 10.91
C LEU A 55 -2.06 16.53 10.24
N SER A 56 -1.77 17.57 9.46
CA SER A 56 -0.48 17.67 8.79
C SER A 56 0.61 17.75 9.86
N LEU A 57 1.27 16.62 10.13
CA LEU A 57 2.59 16.68 10.70
C LEU A 57 3.43 17.30 9.60
N GLY A 58 3.66 18.62 9.71
CA GLY A 58 4.67 19.28 8.89
C GLY A 58 5.99 18.50 8.93
N ILE A 59 6.87 18.77 7.97
CA ILE A 59 8.13 18.04 7.76
C ILE A 59 8.90 17.81 9.08
N GLU A 60 8.90 18.79 9.98
CA GLU A 60 9.50 18.71 11.31
C GLU A 60 8.92 17.56 12.17
N GLY A 61 7.60 17.44 12.22
CA GLY A 61 6.92 16.40 13.00
C GLY A 61 7.21 14.99 12.46
N TYR A 62 7.28 14.84 11.14
CA TYR A 62 7.63 13.58 10.49
C TYR A 62 9.04 13.12 10.89
N PHE A 63 10.05 13.98 10.73
CA PHE A 63 11.45 13.61 11.05
C PHE A 63 11.70 13.44 12.54
N LYS A 64 11.00 14.19 13.40
CA LYS A 64 11.07 14.00 14.86
C LYS A 64 10.64 12.60 15.29
N ARG A 65 9.62 12.02 14.63
CA ARG A 65 9.18 10.64 14.89
C ARG A 65 10.20 9.60 14.43
N ILE A 66 10.84 9.81 13.29
CA ILE A 66 11.91 8.92 12.79
C ILE A 66 13.08 8.92 13.76
N ALA A 67 13.54 10.10 14.17
CA ALA A 67 14.68 10.22 15.09
C ALA A 67 14.41 9.53 16.44
N ASN A 68 13.19 9.67 16.98
CA ASN A 68 12.80 9.08 18.26
C ASN A 68 12.47 7.58 18.19
N GLY A 69 12.23 7.01 17.00
CA GLY A 69 11.99 5.57 16.83
C GLY A 69 13.27 4.75 16.61
N ILE A 70 14.41 5.42 16.45
CA ILE A 70 15.73 4.81 16.18
C ILE A 70 16.64 4.87 17.43
N LEU A 71 16.29 5.67 18.44
CA LEU A 71 16.95 5.77 19.76
C LEU A 71 16.13 5.07 20.84
#